data_AF-A0A2D8XAI4-F1
#
_entry.id   AF-A0A2D8XAI4-F1
#
_cell.length_a   1.000
_cell.length_b   1.000
_cell.length_c   1.000
_cell.angle_alpha   90.00
_cell.angle_beta   90.00
_cell.angle_gamma   90.00
#
_symmetry.space_group_name_H-M   'P 1'
#
loop_
_entity.id
_entity.type
_entity.pdbx_description
1 polymer ?
#
loop_
_entity_poly.entity_id
_entity_poly.type
_entity_poly.pdbx_seq_one_letter_code
_entity_poly.pdbx_strand_id
1 'polypeptide(L)'
;MAIRQNKKEIVLEFVDKIYEELKLKYSEDAGIKNVLYHLAENGLIDPKQLRDYMVISDYGKIIEENAGHKTFTFMDLSIKYDISDRTAQTIVYRGKHKFKNENNIR
;
A
#
# COMPACT_ATOMS: atom_id res chain seq x y z
N MET A 1 -10.03 -18.72 -18.25
CA MET A 1 -9.15 -17.94 -17.35
C MET A 1 -9.57 -16.49 -17.43
N ALA A 2 -10.00 -15.88 -16.33
CA ALA A 2 -10.29 -14.45 -16.32
C ALA A 2 -8.97 -13.69 -16.48
N ILE A 3 -8.92 -12.78 -17.47
CA ILE A 3 -7.77 -11.90 -17.67
C ILE A 3 -7.71 -10.98 -16.43
N ARG A 4 -6.63 -11.09 -15.64
CA ARG A 4 -6.46 -10.28 -14.41
C ARG A 4 -5.81 -8.93 -14.68
N GLN A 5 -5.12 -8.77 -15.81
CA GLN A 5 -4.32 -7.58 -16.13
C GLN A 5 -4.98 -6.75 -17.24
N ASN A 6 -4.97 -5.43 -17.07
CA ASN A 6 -5.50 -4.50 -18.08
C ASN A 6 -4.55 -4.37 -19.28
N LYS A 7 -5.11 -4.05 -20.45
CA LYS A 7 -4.33 -3.66 -21.63
C LYS A 7 -3.61 -2.33 -21.37
N LYS A 8 -2.46 -2.11 -22.03
CA LYS A 8 -1.65 -0.91 -21.87
C LYS A 8 -2.43 0.37 -22.15
N GLU A 9 -3.28 0.36 -23.18
CA GLU A 9 -4.06 1.51 -23.60
C GLU A 9 -5.02 1.97 -22.49
N ILE A 10 -5.70 1.02 -21.83
CA ILE A 10 -6.59 1.28 -20.69
C ILE A 10 -5.82 1.86 -19.49
N VAL A 11 -4.59 1.39 -19.26
CA VAL A 11 -3.73 1.93 -18.20
C VAL A 11 -3.33 3.38 -18.49
N LEU A 12 -3.03 3.70 -19.75
CA LEU A 12 -2.69 5.08 -20.15
C LEU A 12 -3.90 6.01 -20.02
N GLU A 13 -5.08 5.60 -20.47
CA GLU A 13 -6.32 6.37 -20.29
C GLU A 13 -6.62 6.64 -18.81
N PHE A 14 -6.38 5.65 -17.94
CA PHE A 14 -6.48 5.84 -16.50
C PHE A 14 -5.49 6.89 -15.98
N VAL A 15 -4.23 6.85 -16.42
CA VAL A 15 -3.22 7.83 -16.02
C VAL A 15 -3.62 9.24 -16.43
N ASP A 16 -4.08 9.43 -17.67
CA ASP A 16 -4.53 10.74 -18.17
C ASP A 16 -5.71 11.26 -17.35
N LYS A 17 -6.68 10.40 -17.02
CA LYS A 17 -7.83 10.77 -16.20
C LYS A 17 -7.41 11.23 -14.79
N ILE A 18 -6.54 10.48 -14.12
CA ILE A 18 -6.05 10.85 -12.79
C ILE A 18 -5.25 12.15 -12.82
N TYR A 19 -4.47 12.37 -13.89
CA TYR A 19 -3.74 13.61 -14.08
C TYR A 19 -4.68 14.82 -14.16
N GLU A 20 -5.74 14.76 -14.95
CA GLU A 20 -6.72 15.84 -15.05
C GLU A 20 -7.46 16.10 -13.73
N GLU A 21 -7.86 15.05 -13.01
CA GLU A 21 -8.48 15.19 -11.68
C GLU A 21 -7.56 15.89 -10.67
N LEU A 22 -6.27 15.54 -10.68
CA LEU A 22 -5.26 16.15 -9.80
C LEU A 22 -4.96 17.59 -10.18
N LYS A 23 -4.88 17.90 -11.49
CA LYS A 23 -4.69 19.25 -11.99
C LYS A 23 -5.80 20.18 -11.52
N LEU A 24 -7.05 19.70 -11.53
CA LEU A 24 -8.20 20.45 -11.01
C LEU A 24 -8.14 20.64 -9.49
N LYS A 25 -7.71 19.62 -8.73
CA LYS A 25 -7.72 19.64 -7.26
C LYS A 25 -6.51 20.36 -6.63
N TYR A 26 -5.33 20.25 -7.22
CA TYR A 26 -4.06 20.67 -6.64
C TYR A 26 -3.22 21.59 -7.54
N SER A 27 -3.76 22.04 -8.68
CA SER A 27 -3.05 22.76 -9.75
C SER A 27 -2.01 21.91 -10.51
N GLU A 28 -1.36 22.48 -11.52
CA GLU A 28 -0.34 21.78 -12.33
C GLU A 28 0.88 21.33 -11.51
N ASP A 29 1.12 21.93 -10.34
CA ASP A 29 2.24 21.60 -9.44
C ASP A 29 1.94 20.40 -8.51
N ALA A 30 0.93 19.59 -8.82
CA ALA A 30 0.57 18.42 -8.04
C ALA A 30 1.73 17.41 -8.01
N GLY A 31 2.47 17.39 -6.89
CA GLY A 31 3.57 16.45 -6.68
C GLY A 31 3.10 15.01 -6.49
N ILE A 32 4.03 14.06 -6.58
CA ILE A 32 3.76 12.62 -6.47
C ILE A 32 3.02 12.20 -5.18
N LYS A 33 3.20 12.95 -4.09
CA LYS A 33 2.47 12.71 -2.82
C LYS A 33 0.97 12.97 -2.97
N ASN A 34 0.58 14.00 -3.73
CA ASN A 34 -0.82 14.32 -3.99
C ASN A 34 -1.47 13.24 -4.85
N VAL A 35 -0.73 12.71 -5.83
CA VAL A 35 -1.17 11.57 -6.66
C VAL A 35 -1.50 10.37 -5.78
N LEU A 36 -0.55 9.93 -4.95
CA LEU A 36 -0.73 8.75 -4.09
C LEU A 36 -1.89 8.93 -3.11
N TYR A 37 -2.03 10.13 -2.55
CA TYR A 37 -3.15 10.44 -1.66
C TYR A 37 -4.50 10.40 -2.37
N HIS A 38 -4.60 11.02 -3.55
CA HIS A 38 -5.83 11.00 -4.37
C HIS A 38 -6.24 9.59 -4.76
N LEU A 39 -5.28 8.73 -5.13
CA LEU A 39 -5.56 7.32 -5.42
C LEU A 39 -6.10 6.55 -4.20
N ALA A 40 -5.55 6.82 -3.01
CA ALA A 40 -6.02 6.21 -1.77
C ALA A 40 -7.42 6.72 -1.38
N GLU A 41 -7.66 8.03 -1.50
CA GLU A 41 -8.93 8.68 -1.17
C GLU A 41 -10.09 8.18 -2.05
N ASN A 42 -9.84 7.96 -3.34
CA ASN A 42 -10.84 7.43 -4.27
C ASN A 42 -11.00 5.90 -4.21
N GLY A 43 -10.33 5.21 -3.28
CA GLY A 43 -10.40 3.75 -3.14
C GLY A 43 -9.79 2.98 -4.31
N LEU A 44 -8.97 3.64 -5.15
CA LEU A 44 -8.25 3.00 -6.26
C LEU A 44 -7.09 2.16 -5.73
N ILE A 45 -6.57 2.50 -4.57
CA ILE A 45 -5.72 1.63 -3.75
C ILE A 45 -6.62 0.97 -2.72
N ASP A 46 -6.73 -0.36 -2.77
CA ASP A 46 -7.52 -1.12 -1.80
C ASP A 46 -7.03 -0.81 -0.36
N PRO A 47 -7.91 -0.34 0.54
CA PRO A 47 -7.51 0.09 1.89
C PRO A 47 -6.79 -1.02 2.67
N LYS A 48 -7.20 -2.28 2.45
CA LYS A 48 -6.55 -3.42 3.09
C LYS A 48 -5.15 -3.65 2.52
N GLN A 49 -4.95 -3.57 1.21
CA GLN A 49 -3.60 -3.65 0.62
C GLN A 49 -2.69 -2.52 1.09
N LEU A 50 -3.20 -1.29 1.18
CA LEU A 50 -2.46 -0.15 1.72
C LEU A 50 -2.01 -0.42 3.15
N ARG A 51 -2.94 -0.81 4.03
CA ARG A 51 -2.63 -1.16 5.42
C ARG A 51 -1.62 -2.30 5.49
N ASP A 52 -1.84 -3.39 4.75
CA ASP A 52 -0.98 -4.56 4.80
C ASP A 52 0.46 -4.23 4.35
N TYR A 53 0.62 -3.39 3.32
CA TYR A 53 1.92 -2.86 2.89
C TYR A 53 2.61 -2.06 4.01
N MET A 54 1.87 -1.15 4.64
CA MET A 54 2.37 -0.27 5.69
C MET A 54 2.80 -1.05 6.95
N VAL A 55 2.01 -2.05 7.36
CA VAL A 55 2.37 -2.96 8.47
C VAL A 55 3.69 -3.70 8.18
N ILE A 56 3.88 -4.21 6.96
CA ILE A 56 5.11 -4.93 6.59
C ILE A 56 6.31 -4.01 6.57
N SER A 57 6.15 -2.80 6.02
CA SER A 57 7.20 -1.77 5.98
C SER A 57 7.64 -1.38 7.39
N ASP A 58 6.68 -1.13 8.27
CA ASP A 58 6.96 -0.74 9.65
C ASP A 58 7.50 -1.87 10.50
N TYR A 59 7.09 -3.13 10.26
CA TYR A 59 7.67 -4.27 10.96
C TYR A 59 9.20 -4.29 10.84
N GLY A 60 9.74 -3.95 9.66
CA GLY A 60 11.19 -3.89 9.44
C GLY A 60 11.89 -2.85 10.31
N LYS A 61 11.26 -1.68 10.54
CA LYS A 61 11.82 -0.61 11.37
C LYS A 61 11.66 -0.91 12.87
N ILE A 62 10.45 -1.29 13.27
CA ILE A 62 10.10 -1.49 14.68
C ILE A 62 10.81 -2.72 15.26
N ILE A 63 11.09 -3.76 14.47
CA ILE A 63 11.87 -4.90 14.97
C ILE A 63 13.32 -4.53 15.28
N GLU A 64 13.90 -3.58 14.54
CA GLU A 64 15.24 -3.05 14.80
C GLU A 64 15.24 -2.18 16.07
N GLU A 65 14.26 -1.29 16.20
CA GLU A 65 14.05 -0.43 17.39
C GLU A 65 13.85 -1.28 18.65
N ASN A 66 13.10 -2.38 18.55
CA ASN A 66 12.86 -3.31 19.64
C ASN A 66 13.94 -4.39 19.79
N ALA A 67 15.13 -4.22 19.23
CA ALA A 67 16.26 -5.15 19.36
C ALA A 67 15.92 -6.63 19.07
N GLY A 68 15.02 -6.87 18.11
CA GLY A 68 14.57 -8.22 17.73
C GLY A 68 13.45 -8.81 18.58
N HIS A 69 12.92 -8.08 19.57
CA HIS A 69 11.82 -8.55 20.42
C HIS A 69 10.47 -8.57 19.70
N LYS A 70 10.18 -9.68 19.03
CA LYS A 70 8.96 -9.88 18.22
C LYS A 70 7.66 -9.57 18.95
N THR A 71 7.54 -9.93 20.23
CA THR A 71 6.31 -9.67 21.01
C THR A 71 6.04 -8.18 21.10
N PHE A 72 7.04 -7.37 21.47
CA PHE A 72 6.91 -5.92 21.54
C PHE A 72 6.62 -5.31 20.17
N THR A 73 7.33 -5.78 19.13
CA THR A 73 7.09 -5.34 17.75
C THR A 73 5.65 -5.58 17.29
N PHE A 74 5.07 -6.75 17.58
CA PHE A 74 3.68 -7.01 17.20
C PHE A 74 2.68 -6.21 18.04
N MET A 75 2.95 -5.97 19.33
CA MET A 75 2.13 -5.08 20.15
C MET A 75 2.13 -3.65 19.60
N ASP A 76 3.30 -3.10 19.25
CA ASP A 76 3.42 -1.74 18.70
C ASP A 76 2.71 -1.60 17.36
N LEU A 77 2.85 -2.60 16.48
CA LEU A 77 2.11 -2.64 15.21
C LEU A 77 0.61 -2.70 15.43
N SER A 78 0.15 -3.51 16.39
CA SER A 78 -1.25 -3.65 16.72
C SER A 78 -1.86 -2.36 17.24
N ILE A 79 -1.13 -1.63 18.09
CA ILE A 79 -1.54 -0.31 18.57
C ILE A 79 -1.56 0.70 17.42
N LYS A 80 -0.51 0.76 16.59
CA LYS A 80 -0.38 1.74 15.50
C LYS A 80 -1.49 1.61 14.45
N TYR A 81 -1.90 0.38 14.14
CA TYR A 81 -2.83 0.09 13.05
C TYR A 81 -4.24 -0.30 13.52
N ASP A 82 -4.49 -0.29 14.83
CA ASP A 82 -5.76 -0.71 15.45
C ASP A 82 -6.22 -2.11 14.94
N ILE A 83 -5.30 -3.07 15.01
CA ILE A 83 -5.54 -4.46 14.60
C ILE A 83 -5.07 -5.43 15.68
N SER A 84 -5.64 -6.63 15.72
CA SER A 84 -5.16 -7.67 16.66
C SER A 84 -3.76 -8.16 16.31
N ASP A 85 -2.98 -8.56 17.33
CA ASP A 85 -1.63 -9.13 17.16
C ASP A 85 -1.61 -10.26 16.14
N ARG A 86 -2.63 -11.13 16.18
CA ARG A 86 -2.80 -12.23 15.22
C ARG A 86 -2.94 -11.73 13.77
N THR A 87 -3.63 -10.61 13.58
CA THR A 87 -3.79 -9.99 12.25
C THR A 87 -2.47 -9.42 11.78
N ALA A 88 -1.75 -8.67 12.64
CA ALA A 88 -0.42 -8.13 12.32
C ALA A 88 0.57 -9.24 11.93
N GLN A 89 0.62 -10.32 12.72
CA GLN A 89 1.44 -11.50 12.42
C GLN A 89 1.08 -12.13 11.07
N THR A 90 -0.21 -12.28 10.79
CA THR A 90 -0.68 -12.87 9.52
C THR A 90 -0.25 -12.01 8.34
N ILE A 91 -0.38 -10.68 8.44
CA ILE A 91 0.04 -9.73 7.41
C ILE A 91 1.55 -9.84 7.17
N VAL A 92 2.37 -9.78 8.22
CA VAL A 92 3.83 -9.82 8.10
C VAL A 92 4.30 -11.15 7.50
N TYR A 93 3.82 -12.28 8.00
CA TYR A 93 4.29 -13.59 7.56
C TYR A 93 3.74 -14.03 6.20
N ARG A 94 2.50 -13.67 5.86
CA ARG A 94 1.86 -14.09 4.60
C ARG A 94 1.83 -13.01 3.53
N GLY A 95 2.07 -11.74 3.84
CA GLY A 95 1.98 -10.62 2.90
C GLY A 95 3.28 -10.32 2.17
N LYS A 96 4.44 -10.72 2.71
CA LYS A 96 5.77 -10.29 2.23
C LYS A 96 6.06 -10.64 0.75
N HIS A 97 5.48 -11.70 0.21
CA HIS A 97 5.69 -12.10 -1.18
C HIS A 97 4.82 -11.34 -2.20
N LYS A 98 3.71 -10.74 -1.76
CA LYS A 98 2.72 -10.10 -2.64
C LYS A 98 3.25 -8.82 -3.29
N PHE A 99 4.18 -8.14 -2.63
CA PHE A 99 4.74 -6.86 -3.08
C PHE A 99 6.03 -7.00 -3.90
N LYS A 100 6.34 -8.22 -4.39
CA LYS A 100 7.43 -8.42 -5.35
C LYS A 100 6.99 -7.95 -6.75
N ASN A 101 7.88 -7.29 -7.48
CA ASN A 101 7.59 -6.70 -8.79
C ASN A 101 7.04 -7.73 -9.80
N GLU A 102 7.65 -8.92 -9.86
CA GLU A 102 7.26 -10.06 -10.70
C GLU A 102 5.80 -10.51 -10.59
N ASN A 103 5.10 -10.14 -9.50
CA ASN A 103 3.71 -10.52 -9.26
C ASN A 103 2.68 -9.48 -9.72
N ASN A 104 3.11 -8.27 -10.11
CA ASN A 104 2.21 -7.12 -10.25
C ASN A 104 2.10 -6.55 -11.67
N ILE A 105 3.14 -6.68 -12.50
CA ILE A 105 3.15 -6.19 -13.88
C ILE A 105 3.67 -7.31 -14.79
N ARG A 106 3.01 -7.52 -15.93
CA ARG A 106 3.39 -8.49 -16.97
C ARG A 106 3.82 -7.76 -18.23
#